data_AF-A0A562J795-F1
#
_entry.id   AF-A0A562J795-F1
#
_cell.length_a   1.000
_cell.length_b   1.000
_cell.length_c   1.000
_cell.angle_alpha   90.00
_cell.angle_beta   90.00
_cell.angle_gamma   90.00
#
_symmetry.space_group_name_H-M   'P 1'
#
loop_
_entity.id
_entity.type
_entity.pdbx_description
1 polymer ?
#
loop_
_entity_poly.entity_id
_entity_poly.type
_entity_poly.pdbx_seq_one_letter_code
_entity_poly.pdbx_strand_id
1 'polypeptide(L)'
;MKRERIFVALLLAVVCLTSCSQNNTASESVQQREHVKETEMPEEIASEKQEEDSTENLAIKWDEITEDGVNEDLLYENMDTDTLEYVAAELQTLIEEEAEAEKENPDIVLTEGWVRVFESEHYANVLKLGNQAMKPLYWIIYKSSNAGQYEYICAYALYEISGYDFTDENGCLTWSDSKEFLNVFNEQVILKEYNLNRQN
;
A
#
# COMPACT_ATOMS: atom_id res chain seq x y z
N MET A 1 -46.89 -4.88 -18.40
CA MET A 1 -46.35 -4.85 -19.77
C MET A 1 -44.84 -4.95 -19.67
N LYS A 2 -44.27 -6.07 -20.14
CA LYS A 2 -42.83 -6.31 -20.31
C LYS A 2 -42.38 -5.69 -21.63
N ARG A 3 -41.07 -5.40 -21.74
CA ARG A 3 -40.23 -5.05 -22.92
C ARG A 3 -39.69 -3.60 -22.85
N GLU A 4 -38.40 -3.28 -23.02
CA GLU A 4 -37.23 -4.00 -23.56
C GLU A 4 -35.94 -3.56 -22.86
N ARG A 5 -35.05 -4.52 -22.59
CA ARG A 5 -33.65 -4.27 -22.25
C ARG A 5 -32.89 -4.18 -23.58
N ILE A 6 -32.30 -3.03 -23.89
CA ILE A 6 -31.37 -2.89 -25.01
C ILE A 6 -29.97 -3.20 -24.47
N PHE A 7 -29.49 -4.40 -24.78
CA PHE A 7 -28.09 -4.78 -24.71
C PHE A 7 -27.40 -4.30 -25.99
N VAL A 8 -26.41 -3.43 -25.88
CA VAL A 8 -25.41 -3.24 -26.93
C VAL A 8 -24.06 -3.61 -26.34
N ALA A 9 -23.68 -4.85 -26.60
CA ALA A 9 -22.33 -5.35 -26.41
C ALA A 9 -21.42 -4.71 -27.47
N LEU A 10 -20.38 -4.00 -27.04
CA LEU A 10 -19.33 -3.50 -27.92
C LEU A 10 -18.08 -4.36 -27.72
N LEU A 11 -17.96 -5.33 -28.63
CA LEU A 11 -16.93 -6.36 -28.70
C LEU A 11 -15.71 -5.85 -29.48
N LEU A 12 -14.55 -5.89 -28.81
CA LEU A 12 -13.18 -6.19 -29.29
C LEU A 12 -12.76 -5.86 -30.73
N ALA A 13 -11.64 -5.13 -30.85
CA ALA A 13 -10.54 -5.53 -31.74
C ALA A 13 -9.20 -4.88 -31.34
N VAL A 14 -8.29 -5.73 -30.87
CA VAL A 14 -6.85 -5.52 -30.69
C VAL A 14 -6.18 -5.37 -32.06
N VAL A 15 -5.31 -4.37 -32.24
CA VAL A 15 -4.27 -4.40 -33.27
C VAL A 15 -2.95 -3.89 -32.67
N CYS A 16 -2.12 -4.83 -32.22
CA CYS A 16 -0.70 -4.61 -31.98
C CYS A 16 0.03 -4.55 -33.34
N LEU A 17 0.72 -3.45 -33.64
CA LEU A 17 1.76 -3.41 -34.67
C LEU A 17 3.11 -3.14 -34.01
N THR A 18 3.81 -4.23 -33.70
CA THR A 18 5.25 -4.24 -33.49
C THR A 18 5.95 -4.05 -34.83
N SER A 19 6.77 -3.01 -34.96
CA SER A 19 7.83 -2.94 -35.96
C SER A 19 9.14 -2.59 -35.26
N CYS A 20 9.88 -3.63 -34.91
CA CYS A 20 11.31 -3.54 -34.64
C CYS A 20 12.05 -3.30 -35.97
N SER A 21 12.86 -2.25 -36.03
CA SER A 21 13.83 -2.04 -37.10
C SER A 21 15.20 -1.78 -36.46
N GLN A 22 15.99 -2.84 -36.32
CA GLN A 22 17.42 -2.77 -36.09
C GLN A 22 18.12 -2.51 -37.43
N ASN A 23 18.82 -1.38 -37.54
CA ASN A 23 19.84 -1.19 -38.55
C ASN A 23 21.19 -1.01 -37.84
N ASN A 24 22.01 -2.06 -37.88
CA ASN A 24 23.43 -1.97 -37.59
C ASN A 24 24.12 -1.27 -38.77
N THR A 25 24.93 -0.25 -38.50
CA THR A 25 26.03 0.10 -39.39
C THR A 25 27.19 0.58 -38.54
N ALA A 26 28.22 -0.27 -38.48
CA ALA A 26 29.53 0.10 -37.96
C ALA A 26 30.31 0.83 -39.05
N SER A 27 31.00 1.90 -38.67
CA SER A 27 32.31 2.23 -39.25
C SER A 27 33.10 3.05 -38.23
N GLU A 28 34.30 2.56 -37.93
CA GLU A 28 35.31 3.15 -37.05
C GLU A 28 35.95 4.39 -37.67
N SER A 29 36.41 5.35 -36.85
CA SER A 29 37.85 5.67 -36.75
C SER A 29 38.17 6.86 -35.81
N VAL A 30 39.06 6.55 -34.85
CA VAL A 30 40.25 7.33 -34.41
C VAL A 30 40.10 8.62 -33.59
N GLN A 31 40.29 8.43 -32.28
CA GLN A 31 41.14 9.14 -31.30
C GLN A 31 41.61 10.59 -31.54
N GLN A 32 41.41 11.42 -30.50
CA GLN A 32 42.52 12.16 -29.87
C GLN A 32 42.25 12.41 -28.36
N ARG A 33 43.26 12.15 -27.53
CA ARG A 33 43.34 12.44 -26.08
C ARG A 33 44.09 13.77 -25.89
N GLU A 34 43.69 14.55 -24.88
CA GLU A 34 44.52 15.40 -24.00
C GLU A 34 43.62 15.86 -22.82
N HIS A 35 44.07 16.30 -21.65
CA HIS A 35 45.01 15.80 -20.63
C HIS A 35 44.69 16.66 -19.37
N VAL A 36 44.25 16.00 -18.29
CA VAL A 36 44.43 16.29 -16.84
C VAL A 36 44.18 17.72 -16.28
N LYS A 37 43.33 17.79 -15.23
CA LYS A 37 43.74 18.40 -13.96
C LYS A 37 43.03 17.76 -12.76
N GLU A 38 43.84 17.12 -11.93
CA GLU A 38 43.53 16.55 -10.63
C GLU A 38 43.97 17.57 -9.57
N THR A 39 43.10 17.98 -8.63
CA THR A 39 43.52 18.59 -7.36
C THR A 39 42.41 18.46 -6.30
N GLU A 40 42.65 17.53 -5.38
CA GLU A 40 42.47 17.56 -3.91
C GLU A 40 41.09 17.81 -3.24
N MET A 41 40.75 16.83 -2.38
CA MET A 41 39.77 16.87 -1.28
C MET A 41 40.22 17.82 -0.15
N PRO A 42 39.27 18.32 0.67
CA PRO A 42 39.32 17.95 2.09
C PRO A 42 37.98 17.57 2.72
N GLU A 43 38.01 16.39 3.33
CA GLU A 43 37.62 15.97 4.70
C GLU A 43 36.54 16.71 5.54
N GLU A 44 35.70 15.86 6.13
CA GLU A 44 34.98 15.95 7.42
C GLU A 44 33.86 16.97 7.66
N ILE A 45 32.62 16.46 7.65
CA ILE A 45 31.66 16.76 8.72
C ILE A 45 31.10 15.43 9.22
N ALA A 46 31.62 14.98 10.35
CA ALA A 46 30.97 14.01 11.21
C ALA A 46 29.73 14.67 11.84
N SER A 47 28.55 14.08 11.69
CA SER A 47 27.57 14.05 12.78
C SER A 47 26.48 13.03 12.47
N GLU A 48 26.35 12.11 13.41
CA GLU A 48 25.14 11.36 13.74
C GLU A 48 24.59 10.43 12.66
N LYS A 49 25.07 9.18 12.73
CA LYS A 49 24.24 8.00 12.49
C LYS A 49 22.94 8.21 13.27
N GLN A 50 21.84 8.53 12.58
CA GLN A 50 20.54 8.18 13.11
C GLN A 50 20.56 6.67 13.25
N GLU A 51 20.52 6.24 14.51
CA GLU A 51 20.05 4.91 14.85
C GLU A 51 18.70 4.77 14.13
N GLU A 52 18.68 3.99 13.04
CA GLU A 52 17.52 3.18 12.74
C GLU A 52 17.28 2.38 14.01
N ASP A 53 16.44 2.93 14.89
CA ASP A 53 15.64 2.13 15.78
C ASP A 53 14.78 1.29 14.84
N SER A 54 15.37 0.17 14.42
CA SER A 54 14.66 -1.04 14.11
C SER A 54 13.98 -1.44 15.40
N THR A 55 12.95 -0.65 15.76
CA THR A 55 12.05 -0.95 16.85
C THR A 55 11.59 -2.34 16.51
N GLU A 56 12.09 -3.31 17.27
CA GLU A 56 11.72 -4.71 17.13
C GLU A 56 10.22 -4.72 16.89
N ASN A 57 9.81 -5.31 15.77
CA ASN A 57 8.43 -5.46 15.36
C ASN A 57 7.76 -6.34 16.44
N LEU A 58 7.49 -5.74 17.60
CA LEU A 58 6.82 -6.32 18.73
C LEU A 58 5.43 -6.55 18.21
N ALA A 59 5.24 -7.78 17.70
CA ALA A 59 4.01 -8.25 17.12
C ALA A 59 2.86 -7.81 18.03
N ILE A 60 2.09 -6.83 17.56
CA ILE A 60 0.90 -6.41 18.26
C ILE A 60 0.04 -7.65 18.52
N LYS A 61 -0.42 -7.80 19.76
CA LYS A 61 -1.29 -8.90 20.14
C LYS A 61 -2.73 -8.56 19.77
N TRP A 62 -3.42 -9.53 19.19
CA TRP A 62 -4.80 -9.42 18.71
C TRP A 62 -5.71 -10.33 19.52
N ASP A 63 -5.83 -10.05 20.82
CA ASP A 63 -6.71 -10.80 21.73
C ASP A 63 -8.20 -10.70 21.35
N GLU A 64 -8.52 -9.75 20.49
CA GLU A 64 -9.87 -9.41 20.06
C GLU A 64 -10.34 -10.23 18.86
N ILE A 65 -9.43 -10.91 18.16
CA ILE A 65 -9.72 -11.70 16.97
C ILE A 65 -9.58 -13.18 17.34
N THR A 66 -10.69 -13.91 17.27
CA THR A 66 -10.76 -15.33 17.60
C THR A 66 -11.52 -16.11 16.53
N GLU A 67 -11.55 -17.44 16.62
CA GLU A 67 -12.36 -18.30 15.76
C GLU A 67 -13.88 -17.97 15.86
N ASP A 68 -14.32 -17.44 17.00
CA ASP A 68 -15.71 -17.02 17.22
C ASP A 68 -16.01 -15.62 16.63
N GLY A 69 -15.01 -14.96 16.04
CA GLY A 69 -15.10 -13.64 15.43
C GLY A 69 -14.37 -12.56 16.24
N VAL A 70 -14.75 -11.31 15.97
CA VAL A 70 -14.15 -10.11 16.56
C VAL A 70 -14.93 -9.67 17.79
N ASN A 71 -14.24 -9.52 18.92
CA ASN A 71 -14.78 -8.88 20.11
C ASN A 71 -14.68 -7.35 19.97
N GLU A 72 -15.76 -6.72 19.50
CA GLU A 72 -15.79 -5.27 19.25
C GLU A 72 -15.50 -4.43 20.49
N ASP A 73 -16.04 -4.82 21.65
CA ASP A 73 -15.87 -4.08 22.90
C ASP A 73 -14.38 -4.09 23.31
N LEU A 74 -13.74 -5.26 23.26
CA LEU A 74 -12.32 -5.38 23.59
C LEU A 74 -11.44 -4.65 22.57
N LEU A 75 -11.81 -4.68 21.29
CA LEU A 75 -11.09 -3.96 20.22
C LEU A 75 -11.15 -2.46 20.44
N TYR A 76 -12.32 -1.95 20.78
CA TYR A 76 -12.51 -0.55 21.10
C TYR A 76 -11.76 -0.14 22.37
N GLU A 77 -11.79 -0.96 23.43
CA GLU A 77 -11.06 -0.70 24.68
C GLU A 77 -9.54 -0.66 24.51
N ASN A 78 -8.99 -1.45 23.58
CA ASN A 78 -7.55 -1.55 23.34
C ASN A 78 -7.06 -0.67 22.18
N MET A 79 -7.90 0.22 21.66
CA MET A 79 -7.58 1.14 20.59
C MET A 79 -7.37 2.55 21.14
N ASP A 80 -6.33 3.23 20.68
CA ASP A 80 -6.14 4.65 20.96
C ASP A 80 -7.06 5.49 20.05
N THR A 81 -8.01 6.20 20.65
CA THR A 81 -8.99 7.01 19.93
C THR A 81 -8.35 8.22 19.26
N ASP A 82 -7.30 8.80 19.84
CA ASP A 82 -6.62 9.96 19.26
C ASP A 82 -5.88 9.52 17.97
N THR A 83 -5.24 8.35 18.02
CA THR A 83 -4.64 7.73 16.82
C THR A 83 -5.71 7.36 15.78
N LEU A 84 -6.88 6.88 16.20
CA LEU A 84 -8.01 6.61 15.28
C LEU A 84 -8.46 7.88 14.54
N GLU A 85 -8.69 8.96 15.27
CA GLU A 85 -9.10 10.24 14.67
C GLU A 85 -8.02 10.76 13.70
N TYR A 86 -6.75 10.66 14.09
CA TYR A 86 -5.63 11.06 13.26
C TYR A 86 -5.54 10.24 11.96
N VAL A 87 -5.55 8.90 12.05
CA VAL A 87 -5.52 8.02 10.88
C VAL A 87 -6.70 8.29 9.95
N ALA A 88 -7.90 8.45 10.51
CA ALA A 88 -9.10 8.75 9.72
C ALA A 88 -8.95 10.07 8.98
N ALA A 89 -8.46 11.13 9.65
CA ALA A 89 -8.28 12.45 9.07
C ALA A 89 -7.23 12.47 7.95
N GLU A 90 -6.06 11.85 8.14
CA GLU A 90 -5.01 11.78 7.12
C GLU A 90 -5.53 11.09 5.85
N LEU A 91 -6.16 9.91 5.98
CA LEU A 91 -6.63 9.16 4.82
C LEU A 91 -7.89 9.77 4.16
N GLN A 92 -8.73 10.48 4.91
CA GLN A 92 -9.83 11.24 4.32
C GLN A 92 -9.31 12.44 3.53
N THR A 93 -8.35 13.17 4.08
CA THR A 93 -7.71 14.31 3.40
C THR A 93 -7.06 13.85 2.10
N LEU A 94 -6.33 12.74 2.13
CA LEU A 94 -5.78 12.10 0.93
C LEU A 94 -6.84 11.89 -0.15
N ILE A 95 -7.97 11.24 0.18
CA ILE A 95 -9.03 10.96 -0.80
C ILE A 95 -9.64 12.26 -1.36
N GLU A 96 -9.80 13.29 -0.52
CA GLU A 96 -10.32 14.59 -0.95
C GLU A 96 -9.37 15.31 -1.91
N GLU A 97 -8.07 15.31 -1.61
CA GLU A 97 -7.04 15.91 -2.47
C GLU A 97 -6.94 15.19 -3.81
N GLU A 98 -6.98 13.86 -3.81
CA GLU A 98 -6.95 13.06 -5.04
C GLU A 98 -8.21 13.28 -5.89
N ALA A 99 -9.38 13.39 -5.26
CA ALA A 99 -10.61 13.70 -5.98
C ALA A 99 -10.58 15.09 -6.63
N GLU A 100 -9.98 16.08 -5.97
CA GLU A 100 -9.82 17.42 -6.56
C GLU A 100 -8.76 17.40 -7.67
N ALA A 101 -7.63 16.69 -7.49
CA ALA A 101 -6.60 16.54 -8.51
C ALA A 101 -7.15 15.87 -9.79
N GLU A 102 -7.96 14.82 -9.66
CA GLU A 102 -8.62 14.16 -10.81
C GLU A 102 -9.66 15.05 -11.48
N LYS A 103 -10.31 15.93 -10.71
CA LYS A 103 -11.27 16.91 -11.26
C LYS A 103 -10.57 18.01 -12.03
N GLU A 104 -9.41 18.48 -11.56
CA GLU A 104 -8.59 19.48 -12.24
C GLU A 104 -7.85 18.91 -13.46
N ASN A 105 -7.38 17.67 -13.37
CA ASN A 105 -6.68 16.94 -14.42
C ASN A 105 -7.19 15.49 -14.57
N PRO A 106 -8.27 15.26 -15.32
CA PRO A 106 -8.83 13.91 -15.50
C PRO A 106 -7.88 12.88 -16.11
N ASP A 107 -6.88 13.33 -16.87
CA ASP A 107 -5.90 12.44 -17.51
C ASP A 107 -4.84 11.93 -16.51
N ILE A 108 -4.77 12.47 -15.28
CA ILE A 108 -3.80 12.08 -14.26
C ILE A 108 -3.85 10.58 -13.93
N VAL A 109 -5.06 10.00 -13.91
CA VAL A 109 -5.26 8.57 -13.66
C VAL A 109 -4.66 7.72 -14.79
N LEU A 110 -4.64 8.24 -16.02
CA LEU A 110 -4.04 7.54 -17.17
C LEU A 110 -2.53 7.74 -17.23
N THR A 111 -2.03 8.91 -16.84
CA THR A 111 -0.60 9.25 -16.95
C THR A 111 0.21 8.78 -15.76
N GLU A 112 -0.31 8.90 -14.55
CA GLU A 112 0.38 8.58 -13.29
C GLU A 112 -0.18 7.31 -12.64
N GLY A 113 -1.41 6.93 -12.98
CA GLY A 113 -2.08 5.79 -12.39
C GLY A 113 -2.74 6.13 -11.05
N TRP A 114 -3.70 5.30 -10.66
CA TRP A 114 -4.33 5.40 -9.33
C TRP A 114 -3.34 5.07 -8.20
N VAL A 115 -2.28 4.31 -8.48
CA VAL A 115 -1.29 3.89 -7.47
C VAL A 115 -0.52 5.06 -6.83
N ARG A 116 -0.53 6.25 -7.44
CA ARG A 116 0.08 7.47 -6.89
C ARG A 116 -0.44 7.83 -5.49
N VAL A 117 -1.66 7.39 -5.12
CA VAL A 117 -2.23 7.63 -3.78
C VAL A 117 -1.30 7.16 -2.66
N PHE A 118 -0.53 6.10 -2.91
CA PHE A 118 0.43 5.52 -1.96
C PHE A 118 1.74 6.33 -1.86
N GLU A 119 1.95 7.30 -2.74
CA GLU A 119 3.10 8.22 -2.71
C GLU A 119 2.81 9.50 -1.90
N SER A 120 1.57 9.69 -1.44
CA SER A 120 1.15 10.88 -0.71
C SER A 120 1.80 11.00 0.68
N GLU A 121 2.03 12.24 1.12
CA GLU A 121 2.53 12.51 2.48
C GLU A 121 1.55 12.00 3.54
N HIS A 122 0.24 12.10 3.28
CA HIS A 122 -0.81 11.59 4.15
C HIS A 122 -0.73 10.07 4.36
N TYR A 123 -0.52 9.31 3.28
CA TYR A 123 -0.30 7.86 3.39
C TYR A 123 0.97 7.55 4.18
N ALA A 124 2.07 8.24 3.88
CA ALA A 124 3.33 8.07 4.59
C ALA A 124 3.23 8.39 6.09
N ASN A 125 2.43 9.39 6.47
CA ASN A 125 2.19 9.75 7.86
C ASN A 125 1.50 8.64 8.64
N VAL A 126 0.53 7.96 8.03
CA VAL A 126 -0.12 6.79 8.63
C VAL A 126 0.87 5.64 8.80
N LEU A 127 1.72 5.37 7.80
CA LEU A 127 2.74 4.32 7.91
C LEU A 127 3.76 4.59 9.04
N LYS A 128 4.14 5.85 9.26
CA LYS A 128 5.09 6.24 10.33
C LYS A 128 4.58 5.93 11.74
N LEU A 129 3.27 5.78 11.95
CA LEU A 129 2.71 5.38 13.24
C LEU A 129 3.02 3.92 13.59
N GLY A 130 3.34 3.09 12.60
CA GLY A 130 3.60 1.66 12.76
C GLY A 130 2.47 0.97 13.54
N ASN A 131 2.85 0.19 14.57
CA ASN A 131 1.93 -0.60 15.38
C ASN A 131 0.75 0.20 15.95
N GLN A 132 0.91 1.50 16.23
CA GLN A 132 -0.17 2.33 16.79
C GLN A 132 -1.36 2.47 15.82
N ALA A 133 -1.10 2.45 14.51
CA ALA A 133 -2.17 2.56 13.50
C ALA A 133 -2.90 1.24 13.23
N MET A 134 -2.37 0.09 13.66
CA MET A 134 -2.92 -1.20 13.24
C MET A 134 -4.37 -1.44 13.67
N LYS A 135 -4.68 -1.25 14.97
CA LYS A 135 -6.06 -1.38 15.49
C LYS A 135 -7.00 -0.31 14.93
N PRO A 136 -6.60 0.98 14.87
CA PRO A 136 -7.35 2.01 14.15
C PRO A 136 -7.72 1.66 12.70
N LEU A 137 -6.74 1.24 11.90
CA LEU A 137 -6.97 0.85 10.50
C LEU A 137 -7.93 -0.33 10.40
N TYR A 138 -7.71 -1.36 11.23
CA TYR A 138 -8.61 -2.51 11.30
C TYR A 138 -10.05 -2.08 11.65
N TRP A 139 -10.20 -1.25 12.68
CA TRP A 139 -11.50 -0.75 13.13
C TRP A 139 -12.26 -0.01 12.03
N ILE A 140 -11.58 0.87 11.30
CA ILE A 140 -12.18 1.62 10.17
C ILE A 140 -12.75 0.65 9.12
N ILE A 141 -11.96 -0.33 8.69
CA ILE A 141 -12.37 -1.28 7.65
C ILE A 141 -13.49 -2.20 8.17
N TYR A 142 -13.37 -2.65 9.41
CA TYR A 142 -14.31 -3.55 10.08
C TYR A 142 -15.69 -2.90 10.26
N LYS A 143 -15.74 -1.64 10.69
CA LYS A 143 -17.01 -0.90 10.87
C LYS A 143 -17.61 -0.38 9.57
N SER A 144 -16.81 -0.18 8.51
CA SER A 144 -17.34 0.31 7.25
C SER A 144 -18.29 -0.70 6.60
N SER A 145 -19.37 -0.22 5.98
CA SER A 145 -20.24 -1.06 5.12
C SER A 145 -19.79 -1.08 3.66
N ASN A 146 -18.77 -0.29 3.32
CA ASN A 146 -18.24 -0.15 1.98
C ASN A 146 -16.93 -0.95 1.80
N ALA A 147 -16.50 -1.05 0.54
CA ALA A 147 -15.20 -1.57 0.12
C ALA A 147 -14.63 -0.70 -1.01
N GLY A 148 -14.68 0.63 -0.82
CA GLY A 148 -14.25 1.61 -1.81
C GLY A 148 -12.76 1.91 -1.70
N GLN A 149 -12.32 2.98 -2.37
CA GLN A 149 -10.92 3.43 -2.37
C GLN A 149 -10.42 3.72 -0.95
N TYR A 150 -11.23 4.40 -0.13
CA TYR A 150 -10.87 4.71 1.25
C TYR A 150 -10.58 3.45 2.07
N GLU A 151 -11.48 2.47 2.05
CA GLU A 151 -11.26 1.22 2.78
C GLU A 151 -10.12 0.37 2.20
N TYR A 152 -9.92 0.41 0.89
CA TYR A 152 -8.78 -0.28 0.26
C TYR A 152 -7.45 0.33 0.72
N ILE A 153 -7.32 1.66 0.76
CA ILE A 153 -6.10 2.32 1.25
C ILE A 153 -5.87 1.98 2.72
N CYS A 154 -6.92 1.95 3.55
CA CYS A 154 -6.81 1.51 4.94
C CYS A 154 -6.30 0.06 5.04
N ALA A 155 -6.84 -0.84 4.21
CA ALA A 155 -6.44 -2.25 4.17
C ALA A 155 -4.97 -2.42 3.73
N TYR A 156 -4.56 -1.67 2.70
CA TYR A 156 -3.20 -1.70 2.19
C TYR A 156 -2.19 -1.16 3.22
N ALA A 157 -2.52 -0.08 3.94
CA ALA A 157 -1.70 0.42 5.05
C ALA A 157 -1.56 -0.64 6.16
N LEU A 158 -2.65 -1.31 6.53
CA LEU A 158 -2.60 -2.35 7.55
C LEU A 158 -1.78 -3.57 7.08
N TYR A 159 -1.88 -3.94 5.80
CA TYR A 159 -1.01 -4.95 5.20
C TYR A 159 0.47 -4.59 5.39
N GLU A 160 0.88 -3.40 4.94
CA GLU A 160 2.27 -2.95 5.01
C GLU A 160 2.80 -2.92 6.46
N ILE A 161 2.03 -2.33 7.37
CA ILE A 161 2.43 -2.20 8.78
C ILE A 161 2.49 -3.57 9.46
N SER A 162 1.59 -4.49 9.13
CA SER A 162 1.51 -5.79 9.80
C SER A 162 2.73 -6.69 9.56
N GLY A 163 3.43 -6.49 8.45
CA GLY A 163 4.51 -7.37 8.01
C GLY A 163 4.07 -8.81 7.70
N TYR A 164 2.76 -9.07 7.58
CA TYR A 164 2.25 -10.35 7.13
C TYR A 164 2.40 -10.50 5.62
N ASP A 165 2.74 -11.71 5.19
CA ASP A 165 2.76 -12.05 3.78
C ASP A 165 1.39 -12.58 3.35
N PHE A 166 0.69 -11.78 2.54
CA PHE A 166 -0.58 -12.15 1.93
C PHE A 166 -0.43 -12.43 0.44
N THR A 167 0.75 -12.86 -0.01
CA THR A 167 0.99 -13.20 -1.41
C THR A 167 0.88 -14.71 -1.68
N ASP A 168 0.41 -15.05 -2.88
CA ASP A 168 0.39 -16.43 -3.37
C ASP A 168 1.77 -16.89 -3.88
N GLU A 169 1.86 -18.12 -4.38
CA GLU A 169 3.10 -18.68 -4.94
C GLU A 169 3.66 -17.90 -6.15
N ASN A 170 2.86 -17.02 -6.75
CA ASN A 170 3.23 -16.16 -7.87
C ASN A 170 3.58 -14.72 -7.41
N GLY A 171 3.55 -14.44 -6.11
CA GLY A 171 3.77 -13.10 -5.55
C GLY A 171 2.58 -12.15 -5.72
N CYS A 172 1.38 -12.67 -6.02
CA CYS A 172 0.17 -11.86 -6.17
C CYS A 172 -0.58 -11.78 -4.83
N LEU A 173 -1.15 -10.61 -4.51
CA LEU A 173 -2.00 -10.47 -3.33
C LEU A 173 -3.18 -11.44 -3.37
N THR A 174 -3.46 -12.06 -2.23
CA THR A 174 -4.55 -13.04 -2.04
C THR A 174 -5.90 -12.38 -1.73
N TRP A 175 -5.95 -11.05 -1.73
CA TRP A 175 -7.15 -10.24 -1.50
C TRP A 175 -7.25 -9.15 -2.58
N SER A 176 -8.48 -8.81 -2.97
CA SER A 176 -8.76 -7.81 -4.01
C SER A 176 -9.53 -6.59 -3.51
N ASP A 177 -10.14 -6.69 -2.33
CA ASP A 177 -10.82 -5.59 -1.66
C ASP A 177 -10.63 -5.65 -0.13
N SER A 178 -11.12 -4.61 0.56
CA SER A 178 -10.94 -4.48 2.00
C SER A 178 -11.72 -5.51 2.83
N LYS A 179 -12.76 -6.14 2.27
CA LYS A 179 -13.52 -7.21 2.95
C LYS A 179 -12.82 -8.55 2.81
N GLU A 180 -12.31 -8.86 1.63
CA GLU A 180 -11.42 -10.01 1.45
C GLU A 180 -10.17 -9.88 2.31
N PHE A 181 -9.58 -8.68 2.38
CA PHE A 181 -8.45 -8.39 3.26
C PHE A 181 -8.74 -8.74 4.73
N LEU A 182 -9.87 -8.29 5.28
CA LEU A 182 -10.23 -8.61 6.67
C LEU A 182 -10.33 -10.12 6.93
N ASN A 183 -10.84 -10.88 5.94
CA ASN A 183 -10.94 -12.33 6.08
C ASN A 183 -9.55 -12.96 6.19
N VAL A 184 -8.66 -12.67 5.23
CA VAL A 184 -7.29 -13.24 5.24
C VAL A 184 -6.46 -12.73 6.42
N PHE A 185 -6.67 -11.48 6.86
CA PHE A 185 -6.01 -10.92 8.03
C PHE A 185 -6.41 -11.65 9.31
N ASN A 186 -7.71 -11.88 9.52
CA ASN A 186 -8.22 -12.59 10.69
C ASN A 186 -7.69 -14.03 10.74
N GLU A 187 -7.70 -14.73 9.60
CA GLU A 187 -7.14 -16.08 9.49
C GLU A 187 -5.65 -16.10 9.87
N GLN A 188 -4.88 -15.13 9.37
CA GLN A 188 -3.45 -15.04 9.67
C GLN A 188 -3.17 -14.76 11.14
N VAL A 189 -3.96 -13.89 11.77
CA VAL A 189 -3.89 -13.62 13.21
C VAL A 189 -4.12 -14.89 14.03
N ILE A 190 -5.19 -15.63 13.72
CA ILE A 190 -5.55 -16.88 14.42
C ILE A 190 -4.47 -17.94 14.22
N LEU A 191 -3.96 -18.11 13.00
CA LEU A 191 -2.90 -19.07 12.68
C LEU A 191 -1.61 -18.77 13.45
N LYS A 192 -1.23 -17.50 13.55
CA LYS A 192 -0.04 -17.08 14.31
C LYS A 192 -0.19 -17.42 15.78
N GLU A 193 -1.33 -17.11 16.38
CA GLU A 193 -1.62 -17.41 17.80
C GLU A 193 -1.62 -18.92 18.07
N TYR A 194 -2.23 -19.71 17.18
CA TYR A 194 -2.18 -21.17 17.26
C TYR A 194 -0.75 -21.71 17.26
N ASN A 195 0.10 -21.22 16.35
CA ASN A 195 1.48 -21.65 16.23
C ASN A 195 2.34 -21.28 17.44
N LEU A 196 2.13 -20.08 18.00
CA LEU A 196 2.80 -19.64 19.23
C LEU A 196 2.45 -20.54 20.43
N ASN A 197 1.17 -20.90 20.57
CA ASN A 197 0.70 -21.75 21.67
C ASN A 197 1.18 -23.21 21.58
N ARG A 198 1.61 -23.69 20.40
CA ARG A 198 2.20 -25.03 20.24
C ARG A 198 3.69 -25.10 20.56
N GLN A 199 4.37 -23.95 20.64
CA GLN A 199 5.81 -23.87 20.89
C GLN A 199 6.14 -23.69 22.38
N ASN A 200 5.15 -23.38 23.22
CA ASN A 200 5.25 -23.24 24.67
C ASN A 200 4.74 -24.48 25.42
#